data_AF-A0A3D1RMU6-F1
#
_entry.id   AF-A0A3D1RMU6-F1
#
_cell.length_a   1.000
_cell.length_b   1.000
_cell.length_c   1.000
_cell.angle_alpha   90.00
_cell.angle_beta   90.00
_cell.angle_gamma   90.00
#
_symmetry.space_group_name_H-M   'P 1'
#
loop_
_entity.id
_entity.type
_entity.pdbx_description
1 polymer ?
#
loop_
_entity_poly.entity_id
_entity_poly.type
_entity_poly.pdbx_seq_one_letter_code
_entity_poly.pdbx_strand_id
1 'polypeptide(L)'
;MMPEVAIIGGTGVYDPGLLEDAREIALNNEYGDTKVTIGRYEGLEVAFIPRHGAGHSVPPHLINYRANIKTLHNLGVKTIIATAAVGSLRLDYKPGDFVLADQFLDFTKTRKNTFYEGGDMGVVHCDMTVPYCPEVREALYQSGQQKELTIHNGGVYVCTEGPRFETAAEIQMFKIMGGSIIGMTSVPEVCLARELGMCYANLSIVTNYAAGISPGILTHSEVLEIMGNSLAHVRGLILDSVKNIKAERKCDCPKVLNMEKVNSK
;
A
#
# COMPACT_ATOMS: atom_id res chain seq x y z
N MET A 1 -18.89 -8.87 11.97
CA MET A 1 -19.40 -7.76 11.14
C MET A 1 -18.38 -7.55 10.06
N MET A 2 -18.71 -7.54 8.77
CA MET A 2 -17.67 -7.50 7.73
C MET A 2 -16.69 -6.32 7.90
N PRO A 3 -15.37 -6.52 7.68
CA PRO A 3 -14.35 -5.53 7.99
C PRO A 3 -14.43 -4.31 7.08
N GLU A 4 -14.44 -3.09 7.65
CA GLU A 4 -14.41 -1.84 6.86
C GLU A 4 -12.99 -1.39 6.51
N VAL A 5 -11.99 -1.86 7.27
CA VAL A 5 -10.58 -1.53 7.08
C VAL A 5 -9.77 -2.79 6.79
N ALA A 6 -8.86 -2.68 5.84
CA ALA A 6 -7.90 -3.72 5.53
C ALA A 6 -6.47 -3.21 5.61
N ILE A 7 -5.57 -4.12 5.96
CA ILE A 7 -4.13 -3.90 5.98
C ILE A 7 -3.50 -4.81 4.93
N ILE A 8 -2.68 -4.25 4.05
CA ILE A 8 -1.88 -5.03 3.10
C ILE A 8 -0.40 -4.85 3.42
N GLY A 9 0.29 -5.92 3.80
CA GLY A 9 1.68 -5.82 4.26
C GLY A 9 2.53 -7.07 4.03
N GLY A 10 3.80 -6.98 4.42
CA GLY A 10 4.68 -8.16 4.47
C GLY A 10 4.37 -9.05 5.68
N THR A 11 4.83 -10.29 5.65
CA THR A 11 4.62 -11.28 6.72
C THR A 11 5.14 -10.83 8.09
N GLY A 12 6.15 -9.95 8.17
CA GLY A 12 6.62 -9.39 9.44
C GLY A 12 5.68 -8.34 10.05
N VAL A 13 4.94 -7.60 9.22
CA VAL A 13 4.01 -6.54 9.67
C VAL A 13 2.85 -7.14 10.47
N TYR A 14 2.49 -8.39 10.18
CA TYR A 14 1.36 -9.05 10.79
C TYR A 14 1.76 -10.21 11.70
N ASP A 15 1.26 -10.14 12.94
CA ASP A 15 1.23 -11.27 13.87
C ASP A 15 -0.26 -11.58 14.14
N PRO A 16 -0.78 -12.75 13.72
CA PRO A 16 -2.16 -13.16 14.00
C PRO A 16 -2.54 -13.09 15.48
N GLY A 17 -1.57 -13.19 16.39
CA GLY A 17 -1.80 -13.11 17.83
C GLY A 17 -2.26 -11.74 18.34
N LEU A 18 -2.23 -10.71 17.49
CA LEU A 18 -2.65 -9.35 17.85
C LEU A 18 -4.13 -9.06 17.59
N LEU A 19 -4.81 -9.92 16.81
CA LEU A 19 -6.23 -9.78 16.57
C LEU A 19 -6.99 -10.78 17.45
N GLU A 20 -7.98 -10.28 18.16
CA GLU A 20 -8.98 -11.12 18.81
C GLU A 20 -9.77 -11.88 17.72
N ASP A 21 -10.10 -13.15 17.98
CA ASP A 21 -10.90 -13.98 17.08
C ASP A 21 -10.35 -14.07 15.63
N ALA A 22 -9.03 -14.06 15.49
CA ALA A 22 -8.36 -14.14 14.19
C ALA A 22 -8.71 -15.46 13.45
N ARG A 23 -9.21 -15.33 12.23
CA ARG A 23 -9.55 -16.45 11.34
C ARG A 23 -9.00 -16.21 9.94
N GLU A 24 -8.33 -17.20 9.40
CA GLU A 24 -7.94 -17.20 7.98
C GLU A 24 -9.11 -17.71 7.13
N ILE A 25 -9.42 -16.97 6.07
CA ILE A 25 -10.40 -17.35 5.06
C ILE A 25 -9.71 -17.36 3.69
N ALA A 26 -9.96 -18.41 2.92
CA ALA A 26 -9.58 -18.48 1.52
C ALA A 26 -10.80 -18.08 0.68
N LEU A 27 -10.62 -17.08 -0.18
CA LEU A 27 -11.66 -16.55 -1.06
C LEU A 27 -11.18 -16.63 -2.50
N ASN A 28 -12.13 -16.88 -3.39
CA ASN A 28 -11.90 -16.86 -4.84
C ASN A 28 -12.71 -15.72 -5.45
N ASN A 29 -12.14 -15.07 -6.46
CA ASN A 29 -12.86 -14.16 -7.35
C ASN A 29 -12.41 -14.40 -8.81
N GLU A 30 -12.97 -13.64 -9.75
CA GLU A 30 -12.68 -13.79 -11.18
C GLU A 30 -11.20 -13.63 -11.57
N TYR A 31 -10.37 -13.08 -10.69
CA TYR A 31 -8.92 -12.90 -10.90
C TYR A 31 -8.07 -13.97 -10.20
N GLY A 32 -8.64 -14.80 -9.34
CA GLY A 32 -7.95 -15.91 -8.66
C GLY A 32 -8.18 -15.96 -7.14
N ASP A 33 -7.39 -16.82 -6.49
CA ASP A 33 -7.50 -17.07 -5.06
C ASP A 33 -6.75 -16.02 -4.22
N THR A 34 -7.29 -15.73 -3.04
CA THR A 34 -6.69 -14.82 -2.06
C THR A 34 -6.96 -15.34 -0.65
N LYS A 35 -5.92 -15.39 0.17
CA LYS A 35 -6.03 -15.66 1.61
C LYS A 35 -6.12 -14.34 2.36
N VAL A 36 -7.14 -14.21 3.20
CA VAL A 36 -7.37 -13.04 4.05
C VAL A 36 -7.45 -13.52 5.49
N THR A 37 -6.76 -12.85 6.41
CA THR A 37 -7.02 -13.04 7.84
C THR A 37 -7.96 -11.94 8.31
N ILE A 38 -9.05 -12.32 8.98
CA ILE A 38 -9.98 -11.37 9.60
C ILE A 38 -9.91 -11.56 11.11
N GLY A 39 -9.84 -10.47 11.85
CA GLY A 39 -9.95 -10.50 13.31
C GLY A 39 -10.38 -9.14 13.85
N ARG A 40 -10.43 -9.01 15.17
CA ARG A 40 -10.88 -7.81 15.86
C ARG A 40 -9.74 -7.13 16.60
N TYR A 41 -9.76 -5.81 16.60
CA TYR A 41 -8.87 -4.99 17.41
C TYR A 41 -9.68 -3.87 18.08
N GLU A 42 -9.65 -3.82 19.42
CA GLU A 42 -10.47 -2.88 20.21
C GLU A 42 -11.94 -2.84 19.75
N GLY A 43 -12.47 -4.01 19.39
CA GLY A 43 -13.84 -4.18 18.92
C GLY A 43 -14.07 -3.94 17.42
N LEU A 44 -13.10 -3.38 16.68
CA LEU A 44 -13.18 -3.14 15.22
C LEU A 44 -12.73 -4.36 14.42
N GLU A 45 -13.51 -4.81 13.44
CA GLU A 45 -13.14 -5.92 12.56
C GLU A 45 -12.22 -5.43 11.43
N VAL A 46 -11.05 -6.06 11.27
CA VAL A 46 -10.00 -5.70 10.32
C VAL A 46 -9.64 -6.90 9.46
N ALA A 47 -9.43 -6.67 8.15
CA ALA A 47 -8.90 -7.66 7.23
C ALA A 47 -7.39 -7.48 7.03
N PHE A 48 -6.66 -8.57 6.83
CA PHE A 48 -5.24 -8.55 6.52
C PHE A 48 -4.92 -9.43 5.30
N ILE A 49 -4.11 -8.91 4.38
CA ILE A 49 -3.53 -9.67 3.27
C ILE A 49 -2.00 -9.58 3.33
N PRO A 50 -1.29 -10.73 3.43
CA PRO A 50 0.15 -10.76 3.23
C PRO A 50 0.44 -10.63 1.74
N ARG A 51 0.91 -9.45 1.30
CA ARG A 51 1.12 -9.12 -0.11
C ARG A 51 1.97 -10.15 -0.86
N HIS A 52 3.02 -10.64 -0.19
CA HIS A 52 3.99 -11.59 -0.75
C HIS A 52 3.65 -13.06 -0.43
N GLY A 53 2.43 -13.33 0.04
CA GLY A 53 2.03 -14.66 0.50
C GLY A 53 2.75 -15.09 1.78
N ALA A 54 2.45 -16.31 2.23
CA ALA A 54 3.14 -16.92 3.36
C ALA A 54 4.64 -17.12 3.04
N GLY A 55 5.50 -16.85 4.02
CA GLY A 55 6.95 -17.00 3.87
C GLY A 55 7.61 -16.05 2.86
N HIS A 56 6.93 -14.97 2.43
CA HIS A 56 7.45 -14.03 1.43
C HIS A 56 7.78 -14.71 0.08
N SER A 57 6.95 -15.66 -0.34
CA SER A 57 7.19 -16.53 -1.49
C SER A 57 6.85 -15.91 -2.85
N VAL A 58 6.09 -14.80 -2.88
CA VAL A 58 5.63 -14.17 -4.13
C VAL A 58 6.38 -12.85 -4.39
N PRO A 59 7.20 -12.74 -5.45
CA PRO A 59 7.93 -11.52 -5.76
C PRO A 59 6.98 -10.42 -6.31
N PRO A 60 7.39 -9.14 -6.27
CA PRO A 60 6.51 -8.00 -6.60
C PRO A 60 5.77 -8.07 -7.94
N HIS A 61 6.43 -8.58 -8.97
CA HIS A 61 5.91 -8.68 -10.34
C HIS A 61 4.92 -9.85 -10.55
N LEU A 62 4.85 -10.79 -9.61
CA LEU A 62 3.93 -11.94 -9.66
C LEU A 62 2.77 -11.84 -8.66
N ILE A 63 2.71 -10.75 -7.88
CA ILE A 63 1.58 -10.53 -6.98
C ILE A 63 0.31 -10.37 -7.82
N ASN A 64 -0.73 -11.10 -7.44
CA ASN A 64 -2.05 -10.96 -8.04
C ASN A 64 -2.81 -9.79 -7.41
N TYR A 65 -2.42 -8.56 -7.76
CA TYR A 65 -3.00 -7.34 -7.21
C TYR A 65 -4.52 -7.24 -7.45
N ARG A 66 -5.00 -7.69 -8.62
CA ARG A 66 -6.43 -7.71 -8.94
C ARG A 66 -7.20 -8.63 -8.00
N ALA A 67 -6.72 -9.84 -7.76
CA ALA A 67 -7.36 -10.77 -6.83
C ALA A 67 -7.37 -10.23 -5.39
N ASN A 68 -6.26 -9.65 -4.93
CA ASN A 68 -6.16 -9.08 -3.59
C ASN A 68 -7.17 -7.94 -3.38
N ILE A 69 -7.17 -6.95 -4.27
CA ILE A 69 -8.04 -5.77 -4.14
C ILE A 69 -9.50 -6.13 -4.35
N LYS A 70 -9.82 -6.97 -5.33
CA LYS A 70 -11.19 -7.43 -5.57
C LYS A 70 -11.75 -8.21 -4.38
N THR A 71 -10.93 -9.05 -3.74
CA THR A 71 -11.33 -9.78 -2.53
C THR A 71 -11.69 -8.83 -1.39
N LEU A 72 -10.87 -7.80 -1.13
CA LEU A 72 -11.16 -6.81 -0.09
C LEU A 72 -12.43 -6.02 -0.41
N HIS A 73 -12.60 -5.58 -1.66
CA HIS A 73 -13.82 -4.91 -2.09
C HIS A 73 -15.07 -5.80 -1.88
N ASN A 74 -15.02 -7.07 -2.27
CA ASN A 74 -16.13 -8.01 -2.10
C ASN A 74 -16.46 -8.29 -0.62
N LEU A 75 -15.47 -8.15 0.28
CA LEU A 75 -15.66 -8.19 1.73
C LEU A 75 -16.27 -6.90 2.30
N GLY A 76 -16.50 -5.86 1.49
CA GLY A 76 -17.06 -4.59 1.93
C GLY A 76 -16.03 -3.62 2.53
N VAL A 77 -14.73 -3.89 2.36
CA VAL A 77 -13.66 -3.00 2.82
C VAL A 77 -13.79 -1.66 2.11
N LYS A 78 -13.71 -0.57 2.88
CA LYS A 78 -13.77 0.81 2.38
C LYS A 78 -12.41 1.51 2.41
N THR A 79 -11.52 1.06 3.30
CA THR A 79 -10.19 1.65 3.51
C THR A 79 -9.10 0.59 3.53
N ILE A 80 -8.03 0.82 2.79
CA ILE A 80 -6.80 0.03 2.79
C ILE A 80 -5.65 0.88 3.31
N ILE A 81 -4.92 0.34 4.29
CA ILE A 81 -3.61 0.85 4.69
C ILE A 81 -2.57 -0.18 4.26
N ALA A 82 -1.77 0.19 3.27
CA ALA A 82 -0.73 -0.66 2.73
C ALA A 82 0.62 -0.27 3.31
N THR A 83 1.42 -1.26 3.72
CA THR A 83 2.80 -1.03 4.15
C THR A 83 3.78 -1.43 3.05
N ALA A 84 4.86 -0.68 2.91
CA ALA A 84 5.92 -0.96 1.95
C ALA A 84 7.29 -0.67 2.55
N ALA A 85 8.27 -1.55 2.33
CA ALA A 85 9.67 -1.22 2.53
C ALA A 85 10.17 -0.46 1.30
N VAL A 86 10.82 0.69 1.51
CA VAL A 86 11.29 1.55 0.41
C VAL A 86 12.75 1.96 0.60
N GLY A 87 13.42 2.19 -0.52
CA GLY A 87 14.67 2.94 -0.56
C GLY A 87 14.38 4.45 -0.59
N SER A 88 15.20 5.24 0.09
CA SER A 88 15.12 6.69 0.01
C SER A 88 15.97 7.25 -1.14
N LEU A 89 15.41 8.18 -1.91
CA LEU A 89 16.11 8.96 -2.94
C LEU A 89 16.68 10.29 -2.37
N ARG A 90 16.45 10.54 -1.09
CA ARG A 90 16.81 11.77 -0.38
C ARG A 90 17.58 11.48 0.91
N LEU A 91 18.46 12.38 1.32
CA LEU A 91 19.26 12.19 2.55
C LEU A 91 18.51 12.60 3.83
N ASP A 92 17.46 13.42 3.72
CA ASP A 92 16.62 13.85 4.83
C ASP A 92 15.54 12.82 5.21
N TYR A 93 15.28 11.82 4.36
CA TYR A 93 14.39 10.69 4.63
C TYR A 93 15.27 9.50 5.02
N LYS A 94 15.44 9.29 6.33
CA LYS A 94 16.43 8.36 6.87
C LYS A 94 15.86 6.94 7.03
N PRO A 95 16.69 5.89 6.95
CA PRO A 95 16.27 4.55 7.37
C PRO A 95 15.64 4.57 8.78
N GLY A 96 14.45 3.98 8.90
CA GLY A 96 13.61 4.04 10.11
C GLY A 96 12.51 5.12 10.08
N ASP A 97 12.61 6.11 9.20
CA ASP A 97 11.55 7.11 9.00
C ASP A 97 10.35 6.49 8.26
N PHE A 98 9.18 7.08 8.50
CA PHE A 98 7.95 6.78 7.77
C PHE A 98 7.66 7.83 6.72
N VAL A 99 7.09 7.42 5.59
CA VAL A 99 6.65 8.34 4.52
C VAL A 99 5.23 7.97 4.10
N LEU A 100 4.36 8.96 4.07
CA LEU A 100 3.01 8.86 3.53
C LEU A 100 2.99 9.52 2.15
N ALA A 101 3.33 8.74 1.11
CA ALA A 101 3.35 9.24 -0.26
C ALA A 101 1.99 9.83 -0.66
N ASP A 102 2.00 10.97 -1.35
CA ASP A 102 0.82 11.58 -1.98
C ASP A 102 0.82 11.42 -3.50
N GLN A 103 1.94 11.06 -4.10
CA GLN A 103 2.10 10.92 -5.54
C GLN A 103 2.93 9.67 -5.87
N PHE A 104 2.85 9.22 -7.11
CA PHE A 104 3.70 8.14 -7.61
C PHE A 104 4.18 8.38 -9.05
N LEU A 105 5.29 7.73 -9.41
CA LEU A 105 5.73 7.55 -10.79
C LEU A 105 5.75 6.04 -11.08
N ASP A 106 5.08 5.63 -12.15
CA ASP A 106 4.97 4.22 -12.53
C ASP A 106 6.01 3.84 -13.59
N PHE A 107 6.95 2.98 -13.19
CA PHE A 107 7.95 2.35 -14.06
C PHE A 107 7.80 0.83 -14.08
N THR A 108 6.65 0.31 -13.65
CA THR A 108 6.26 -1.09 -13.84
C THR A 108 5.99 -1.35 -15.33
N LYS A 109 5.96 -2.62 -15.74
CA LYS A 109 6.06 -3.06 -17.13
C LYS A 109 5.13 -4.21 -17.47
N THR A 110 4.95 -5.19 -16.59
CA THR A 110 4.30 -6.47 -16.94
C THR A 110 2.97 -6.70 -16.23
N ARG A 111 2.60 -5.80 -15.31
CA ARG A 111 1.50 -6.01 -14.36
C ARG A 111 0.15 -5.70 -14.99
N LYS A 112 -0.86 -6.49 -14.58
CA LYS A 112 -2.27 -6.18 -14.86
C LYS A 112 -2.73 -5.08 -13.91
N ASN A 113 -3.06 -3.92 -14.45
CA ASN A 113 -3.20 -2.67 -13.69
C ASN A 113 -4.61 -2.05 -13.68
N THR A 114 -5.60 -2.73 -14.27
CA THR A 114 -7.01 -2.30 -14.28
C THR A 114 -7.95 -3.51 -14.16
N PHE A 115 -9.16 -3.26 -13.65
CA PHE A 115 -10.30 -4.18 -13.72
C PHE A 115 -11.10 -4.07 -15.03
N TYR A 116 -10.91 -2.99 -15.79
CA TYR A 116 -11.71 -2.67 -16.97
C TYR A 116 -10.92 -2.94 -18.26
N GLU A 117 -10.90 -4.19 -18.71
CA GLU A 117 -10.17 -4.62 -19.93
C GLU A 117 -11.00 -4.50 -21.23
N GLY A 118 -12.10 -3.71 -21.23
CA GLY A 118 -13.00 -3.54 -22.37
C GLY A 118 -14.17 -4.53 -22.39
N GLY A 119 -14.79 -4.74 -23.55
CA GLY A 119 -15.96 -5.60 -23.72
C GLY A 119 -17.20 -5.07 -23.00
N ASP A 120 -17.97 -5.96 -22.38
CA ASP A 120 -19.22 -5.60 -21.66
C ASP A 120 -18.97 -4.69 -20.45
N MET A 121 -17.76 -4.70 -19.89
CA MET A 121 -17.34 -3.81 -18.79
C MET A 121 -17.01 -2.39 -19.26
N GLY A 122 -16.84 -2.18 -20.57
CA GLY A 122 -16.49 -0.90 -21.15
C GLY A 122 -15.07 -0.43 -20.82
N VAL A 123 -14.84 0.87 -21.01
CA VAL A 123 -13.57 1.54 -20.76
C VAL A 123 -13.74 2.53 -19.62
N VAL A 124 -12.86 2.45 -18.62
CA VAL A 124 -12.81 3.39 -17.49
C VAL A 124 -11.47 4.13 -17.51
N HIS A 125 -11.55 5.46 -17.45
CA HIS A 125 -10.39 6.33 -17.26
C HIS A 125 -10.44 6.90 -15.85
N CYS A 126 -9.90 6.15 -14.90
CA CYS A 126 -9.85 6.55 -13.49
C CYS A 126 -8.91 7.77 -13.34
N ASP A 127 -9.44 8.89 -12.82
CA ASP A 127 -8.62 10.04 -12.45
C ASP A 127 -7.58 9.62 -11.40
N MET A 128 -6.34 10.09 -11.53
CA MET A 128 -5.25 9.79 -10.59
C MET A 128 -4.58 11.03 -10.01
N THR A 129 -5.23 12.19 -10.12
CA THR A 129 -4.67 13.47 -9.65
C THR A 129 -4.31 13.42 -8.15
N VAL A 130 -5.15 12.73 -7.36
CA VAL A 130 -4.91 12.49 -5.92
C VAL A 130 -5.01 10.98 -5.65
N PRO A 131 -3.94 10.20 -5.91
CA PRO A 131 -4.01 8.74 -5.94
C PRO A 131 -4.15 8.11 -4.56
N TYR A 132 -3.54 8.71 -3.54
CA TYR A 132 -3.64 8.27 -2.15
C TYR A 132 -4.68 9.11 -1.39
N CYS A 133 -5.49 8.48 -0.56
CA CYS A 133 -6.58 9.14 0.16
C CYS A 133 -6.03 10.15 1.20
N PRO A 134 -6.33 11.46 1.07
CA PRO A 134 -5.79 12.47 1.97
C PRO A 134 -6.28 12.30 3.41
N GLU A 135 -7.52 11.83 3.62
CA GLU A 135 -8.08 11.61 4.96
C GLU A 135 -7.38 10.47 5.70
N VAL A 136 -7.06 9.38 5.00
CA VAL A 136 -6.35 8.23 5.61
C VAL A 136 -4.90 8.61 5.89
N ARG A 137 -4.25 9.34 4.98
CA ARG A 137 -2.90 9.89 5.23
C ARG A 137 -2.88 10.80 6.44
N GLU A 138 -3.85 11.69 6.58
CA GLU A 138 -3.93 12.59 7.73
C GLU A 138 -4.15 11.82 9.05
N ALA A 139 -5.03 10.80 9.06
CA ALA A 139 -5.22 9.95 10.23
C ALA A 139 -3.92 9.24 10.65
N LEU A 140 -3.16 8.70 9.70
CA LEU A 140 -1.86 8.07 9.93
C LEU A 140 -0.83 9.08 10.44
N TYR A 141 -0.80 10.29 9.87
CA TYR A 141 0.10 11.35 10.28
C TYR A 141 -0.14 11.76 11.73
N GLN A 142 -1.39 12.03 12.11
CA GLN A 142 -1.76 12.39 13.48
C GLN A 142 -1.42 11.30 14.48
N SER A 143 -1.68 10.03 14.14
CA SER A 143 -1.28 8.88 14.98
C SER A 143 0.24 8.76 15.13
N GLY A 144 1.01 9.08 14.09
CA GLY A 144 2.47 9.12 14.16
C GLY A 144 3.00 10.25 15.05
N GLN A 145 2.42 11.45 14.95
CA GLN A 145 2.79 12.59 15.79
C GLN A 145 2.56 12.31 17.28
N GLN A 146 1.45 11.67 17.64
CA GLN A 146 1.15 11.28 19.03
C GLN A 146 2.15 10.26 19.61
N LYS A 147 2.84 9.52 18.74
CA LYS A 147 3.86 8.53 19.12
C LYS A 147 5.29 9.06 18.96
N GLU A 148 5.45 10.35 18.69
CA GLU A 148 6.75 10.99 18.47
C GLU A 148 7.57 10.34 17.35
N LEU A 149 6.89 9.74 16.36
CA LEU A 149 7.53 9.12 15.21
C LEU A 149 7.86 10.18 14.15
N THR A 150 9.02 10.03 13.50
CA THR A 150 9.35 10.84 12.31
C THR A 150 8.56 10.33 11.12
N ILE A 151 7.55 11.10 10.71
CA ILE A 151 6.67 10.76 9.58
C ILE A 151 6.58 11.93 8.60
N HIS A 152 6.99 11.68 7.36
CA HIS A 152 6.96 12.65 6.27
C HIS A 152 5.61 12.53 5.54
N ASN A 153 4.74 13.53 5.69
CA ASN A 153 3.43 13.54 5.04
C ASN A 153 3.49 14.20 3.65
N GLY A 154 3.99 13.46 2.67
CA GLY A 154 4.21 13.93 1.30
C GLY A 154 5.43 13.28 0.68
N GLY A 155 5.41 13.12 -0.64
CA GLY A 155 6.51 12.53 -1.38
C GLY A 155 6.04 11.69 -2.56
N VAL A 156 6.90 11.61 -3.56
CA VAL A 156 6.66 10.86 -4.79
C VAL A 156 7.25 9.46 -4.65
N TYR A 157 6.39 8.45 -4.66
CA TYR A 157 6.78 7.03 -4.69
C TYR A 157 7.12 6.61 -6.13
N VAL A 158 8.35 6.22 -6.39
CA VAL A 158 8.75 5.61 -7.67
C VAL A 158 8.51 4.11 -7.59
N CYS A 159 7.61 3.58 -8.42
CA CYS A 159 7.32 2.15 -8.47
C CYS A 159 8.05 1.50 -9.62
N THR A 160 9.01 0.62 -9.32
CA THR A 160 9.74 -0.16 -10.33
C THR A 160 9.24 -1.60 -10.38
N GLU A 161 9.57 -2.32 -11.46
CA GLU A 161 9.13 -3.70 -11.66
C GLU A 161 9.78 -4.69 -10.67
N GLY A 162 11.07 -4.51 -10.37
CA GLY A 162 11.87 -5.53 -9.71
C GLY A 162 12.10 -6.77 -10.60
N PRO A 163 12.53 -7.92 -10.03
CA PRO A 163 12.92 -8.10 -8.63
C PRO A 163 14.35 -7.60 -8.34
N ARG A 164 15.13 -7.23 -9.37
CA ARG A 164 16.43 -6.58 -9.14
C ARG A 164 16.23 -5.21 -8.50
N PHE A 165 17.19 -4.80 -7.69
CA PHE A 165 17.34 -3.38 -7.37
C PHE A 165 17.73 -2.59 -8.61
N GLU A 166 17.55 -1.28 -8.51
CA GLU A 166 17.90 -0.30 -9.52
C GLU A 166 19.41 -0.17 -9.68
N THR A 167 19.83 0.25 -10.87
CA THR A 167 21.19 0.76 -11.07
C THR A 167 21.31 2.18 -10.49
N ALA A 168 22.53 2.60 -10.16
CA ALA A 168 22.76 3.98 -9.70
C ALA A 168 22.30 5.05 -10.71
N ALA A 169 22.40 4.76 -12.01
CA ALA A 169 21.94 5.65 -13.08
C ALA A 169 20.40 5.81 -13.07
N GLU A 170 19.67 4.71 -12.88
CA GLU A 170 18.21 4.74 -12.71
C GLU A 170 17.82 5.56 -11.47
N ILE A 171 18.49 5.35 -10.33
CA ILE A 171 18.26 6.13 -9.11
C ILE A 171 18.49 7.63 -9.33
N GLN A 172 19.57 8.00 -10.02
CA GLN A 172 19.85 9.40 -10.36
C GLN A 172 18.75 10.00 -11.24
N MET A 173 18.31 9.27 -12.26
CA MET A 173 17.20 9.67 -13.12
C MET A 173 15.90 9.88 -12.32
N PHE A 174 15.54 8.93 -11.44
CA PHE A 174 14.35 9.03 -10.61
C PHE A 174 14.39 10.24 -9.67
N LYS A 175 15.55 10.56 -9.10
CA LYS A 175 15.73 11.77 -8.29
C LYS A 175 15.52 13.04 -9.11
N ILE A 176 16.04 13.11 -10.35
CA ILE A 176 15.83 14.26 -11.25
C ILE A 176 14.36 14.45 -11.60
N MET A 177 13.61 13.36 -11.78
CA MET A 177 12.17 13.39 -12.06
C MET A 177 11.31 13.71 -10.82
N GLY A 178 11.92 14.01 -9.67
CA GLY A 178 11.21 14.37 -8.44
C GLY A 178 10.84 13.21 -7.53
N GLY A 179 11.35 12.00 -7.79
CA GLY A 179 11.18 10.84 -6.91
C GLY A 179 11.71 11.12 -5.49
N SER A 180 10.95 10.73 -4.48
CA SER A 180 11.31 10.88 -3.06
C SER A 180 11.72 9.55 -2.43
N ILE A 181 10.96 8.51 -2.72
CA ILE A 181 11.19 7.13 -2.27
C ILE A 181 10.99 6.17 -3.43
N ILE A 182 11.54 4.97 -3.35
CA ILE A 182 11.45 3.96 -4.39
C ILE A 182 11.13 2.60 -3.81
N GLY A 183 10.25 1.85 -4.48
CA GLY A 183 9.94 0.49 -4.14
C GLY A 183 9.19 -0.21 -5.25
N MET A 184 8.58 -1.36 -4.95
CA MET A 184 8.10 -2.26 -6.00
C MET A 184 6.61 -2.62 -5.92
N THR A 185 5.83 -2.12 -4.95
CA THR A 185 4.49 -2.70 -4.66
C THR A 185 3.32 -1.73 -4.64
N SER A 186 3.54 -0.41 -4.61
CA SER A 186 2.41 0.54 -4.51
C SER A 186 1.55 0.58 -5.78
N VAL A 187 2.11 0.27 -6.94
CA VAL A 187 1.42 0.26 -8.24
C VAL A 187 1.43 -1.18 -8.78
N PRO A 188 0.29 -1.74 -9.22
CA PRO A 188 -1.01 -1.12 -9.44
C PRO A 188 -1.97 -1.18 -8.24
N GLU A 189 -1.49 -1.51 -7.04
CA GLU A 189 -2.34 -1.70 -5.85
C GLU A 189 -3.20 -0.45 -5.55
N VAL A 190 -2.61 0.74 -5.57
CA VAL A 190 -3.32 2.02 -5.41
C VAL A 190 -4.34 2.26 -6.53
N CYS A 191 -4.01 1.86 -7.76
CA CYS A 191 -4.86 2.08 -8.92
C CYS A 191 -6.15 1.27 -8.86
N LEU A 192 -5.99 -0.01 -8.59
CA LEU A 192 -7.10 -0.94 -8.47
C LEU A 192 -7.99 -0.57 -7.28
N ALA A 193 -7.42 -0.14 -6.16
CA ALA A 193 -8.20 0.32 -5.02
C ALA A 193 -9.05 1.55 -5.38
N ARG A 194 -8.48 2.49 -6.14
CA ARG A 194 -9.18 3.70 -6.57
C ARG A 194 -10.27 3.42 -7.60
N GLU A 195 -10.04 2.53 -8.55
CA GLU A 195 -11.05 2.05 -9.50
C GLU A 195 -12.30 1.52 -8.79
N LEU A 196 -12.13 0.89 -7.61
CA LEU A 196 -13.25 0.39 -6.80
C LEU A 196 -13.74 1.38 -5.73
N GLY A 197 -13.32 2.64 -5.80
CA GLY A 197 -13.75 3.71 -4.89
C GLY A 197 -13.34 3.49 -3.42
N MET A 198 -12.30 2.70 -3.18
CA MET A 198 -11.74 2.45 -1.85
C MET A 198 -10.74 3.55 -1.49
N CYS A 199 -10.70 3.94 -0.22
CA CYS A 199 -9.66 4.81 0.30
C CYS A 199 -8.37 4.01 0.44
N TYR A 200 -7.27 4.44 -0.18
CA TYR A 200 -5.99 3.74 -0.08
C TYR A 200 -4.89 4.69 0.41
N ALA A 201 -4.08 4.27 1.36
CA ALA A 201 -2.87 4.98 1.77
C ALA A 201 -1.68 4.02 1.84
N ASN A 202 -0.51 4.51 1.46
CA ASN A 202 0.76 3.81 1.58
C ASN A 202 1.55 4.37 2.77
N LEU A 203 1.76 3.53 3.78
CA LEU A 203 2.70 3.74 4.87
C LEU A 203 4.05 3.12 4.50
N SER A 204 4.90 3.92 3.88
CA SER A 204 6.24 3.49 3.49
C SER A 204 7.22 3.60 4.64
N ILE A 205 8.07 2.58 4.79
CA ILE A 205 9.12 2.48 5.80
C ILE A 205 10.44 2.56 5.07
N VAL A 206 11.21 3.62 5.32
CA VAL A 206 12.53 3.76 4.69
C VAL A 206 13.45 2.72 5.30
N THR A 207 14.00 1.83 4.48
CA THR A 207 14.87 0.75 4.96
C THR A 207 16.33 0.92 4.56
N ASN A 208 16.59 1.72 3.53
CA ASN A 208 17.93 2.04 3.05
C ASN A 208 17.91 3.35 2.27
N TYR A 209 19.09 3.88 1.94
CA TYR A 209 19.24 4.83 0.85
C TYR A 209 19.40 4.05 -0.46
N ALA A 210 18.69 4.42 -1.51
CA ALA A 210 18.68 3.63 -2.75
C ALA A 210 20.08 3.45 -3.38
N ALA A 211 20.18 2.59 -4.41
CA ALA A 211 21.44 2.26 -5.06
C ALA A 211 22.20 3.51 -5.54
N GLY A 212 23.51 3.58 -5.27
CA GLY A 212 24.33 4.74 -5.61
C GLY A 212 24.20 5.94 -4.66
N ILE A 213 23.25 5.91 -3.71
CA ILE A 213 23.22 6.82 -2.55
C ILE A 213 23.76 6.08 -1.31
N SER A 214 23.36 4.83 -1.12
CA SER A 214 23.98 3.98 -0.10
C SER A 214 25.47 3.79 -0.37
N PRO A 215 26.31 3.77 0.69
CA PRO A 215 27.75 3.58 0.54
C PRO A 215 28.15 2.15 0.19
N GLY A 216 27.24 1.17 0.31
CA GLY A 216 27.51 -0.25 0.14
C GLY A 216 26.50 -0.99 -0.74
N ILE A 217 26.71 -2.31 -0.87
CA ILE A 217 25.79 -3.21 -1.57
C ILE A 217 24.49 -3.30 -0.78
N LEU A 218 23.37 -3.02 -1.43
CA LEU A 218 22.06 -3.19 -0.83
C LEU A 218 21.75 -4.67 -0.64
N THR A 219 21.33 -5.04 0.56
CA THR A 219 20.97 -6.41 0.89
C THR A 219 19.52 -6.52 1.35
N HIS A 220 18.91 -7.68 1.08
CA HIS A 220 17.59 -7.97 1.64
C HIS A 220 17.62 -8.05 3.18
N SER A 221 18.76 -8.44 3.77
CA SER A 221 18.93 -8.53 5.22
C SER A 221 18.79 -7.18 5.92
N GLU A 222 19.37 -6.11 5.37
CA GLU A 222 19.21 -4.74 5.91
C GLU A 222 17.73 -4.32 5.91
N VAL A 223 17.00 -4.68 4.85
CA VAL A 223 15.56 -4.44 4.76
C VAL A 223 14.81 -5.16 5.88
N LEU A 224 15.11 -6.44 6.11
CA LEU A 224 14.46 -7.24 7.15
C LEU A 224 14.75 -6.71 8.56
N GLU A 225 15.98 -6.24 8.82
CA GLU A 225 16.37 -5.68 10.11
C GLU A 225 15.57 -4.40 10.43
N ILE A 226 15.57 -3.42 9.53
CA ILE A 226 14.84 -2.17 9.74
C ILE A 226 13.33 -2.42 9.83
N MET A 227 12.81 -3.32 8.99
CA MET A 227 11.40 -3.72 9.07
C MET A 227 11.08 -4.32 10.44
N GLY A 228 11.91 -5.23 10.94
CA GLY A 228 11.80 -5.86 12.26
C GLY A 228 11.73 -4.84 13.39
N ASN A 229 12.62 -3.85 13.38
CA ASN A 229 12.66 -2.77 14.36
C ASN A 229 11.45 -1.82 14.27
N SER A 230 10.84 -1.72 13.08
CA SER A 230 9.71 -0.83 12.82
C SER A 230 8.34 -1.48 13.08
N LEU A 231 8.28 -2.81 13.26
CA LEU A 231 7.01 -3.55 13.32
C LEU A 231 6.08 -3.04 14.41
N ALA A 232 6.59 -2.83 15.63
CA ALA A 232 5.78 -2.34 16.74
C ALA A 232 5.20 -0.94 16.46
N HIS A 233 6.00 -0.06 15.87
CA HIS A 233 5.58 1.28 15.48
C HIS A 233 4.54 1.24 14.36
N VAL A 234 4.76 0.45 13.31
CA VAL A 234 3.82 0.24 12.20
C VAL A 234 2.48 -0.25 12.73
N ARG A 235 2.50 -1.29 13.58
CA ARG A 235 1.30 -1.85 14.18
C ARG A 235 0.56 -0.79 14.98
N GLY A 236 1.21 -0.14 15.93
CA GLY A 236 0.59 0.92 16.73
C GLY A 236 0.02 2.06 15.88
N LEU A 237 0.75 2.48 14.85
CA LEU A 237 0.34 3.58 13.98
C LEU A 237 -0.89 3.23 13.13
N ILE A 238 -0.89 2.04 12.51
CA ILE A 238 -2.05 1.58 11.74
C ILE A 238 -3.26 1.47 12.66
N LEU A 239 -3.11 0.79 13.81
CA LEU A 239 -4.20 0.50 14.72
C LEU A 239 -4.82 1.78 15.33
N ASP A 240 -4.00 2.73 15.75
CA ASP A 240 -4.50 4.02 16.26
C ASP A 240 -5.10 4.89 15.15
N SER A 241 -4.58 4.80 13.91
CA SER A 241 -5.14 5.55 12.80
C SER A 241 -6.55 5.09 12.44
N VAL A 242 -6.88 3.80 12.64
CA VAL A 242 -8.23 3.28 12.40
C VAL A 242 -9.27 4.04 13.23
N LYS A 243 -8.94 4.42 14.46
CA LYS A 243 -9.83 5.20 15.35
C LYS A 243 -10.08 6.62 14.84
N ASN A 244 -9.10 7.17 14.10
CA ASN A 244 -9.13 8.51 13.56
C ASN A 244 -9.76 8.59 12.16
N ILE A 245 -9.96 7.45 11.49
CA ILE A 245 -10.66 7.39 10.21
C ILE A 245 -12.15 7.61 10.45
N LYS A 246 -12.67 8.71 9.91
CA LYS A 246 -14.09 9.07 10.05
C LYS A 246 -14.96 8.11 9.23
N ALA A 247 -16.12 7.76 9.78
CA ALA A 247 -17.12 6.97 9.06
C ALA A 247 -17.67 7.70 7.81
N GLU A 248 -17.81 9.03 7.91
CA GLU A 248 -18.12 9.89 6.77
C GLU A 248 -16.85 10.17 5.96
N ARG A 249 -16.80 9.67 4.71
CA ARG A 249 -15.70 9.91 3.76
C ARG A 249 -15.97 11.18 2.95
N LYS A 250 -15.19 12.25 3.15
CA LYS A 250 -15.33 13.51 2.38
C LYS A 250 -14.33 13.60 1.23
N CYS A 251 -13.41 12.64 1.14
CA CYS A 251 -12.50 12.48 0.01
C CYS A 251 -13.22 12.11 -1.30
N ASP A 252 -12.49 12.18 -2.41
CA ASP A 252 -13.04 11.90 -3.73
C ASP A 252 -13.02 10.41 -4.11
N CYS A 253 -12.39 9.53 -3.32
CA CYS A 253 -12.30 8.10 -3.63
C CYS A 253 -13.66 7.46 -3.97
N PRO A 254 -14.74 7.66 -3.18
CA PRO A 254 -16.04 7.05 -3.50
C PRO A 254 -16.71 7.68 -4.73
N LYS A 255 -16.34 8.91 -5.11
CA LYS A 255 -16.95 9.64 -6.22
C LYS A 255 -16.49 9.13 -7.57
N VAL A 256 -15.32 8.47 -7.62
CA VAL A 256 -14.78 7.86 -8.85
C VAL A 256 -15.78 6.88 -9.47
N LEU A 257 -16.49 6.11 -8.64
CA LEU A 257 -17.54 5.15 -9.07
C LEU A 257 -18.74 5.81 -9.76
N ASN A 258 -18.98 7.11 -9.52
CA ASN A 258 -20.08 7.83 -10.17
C ASN A 258 -19.70 8.34 -11.56
N MET A 259 -18.41 8.44 -11.87
CA MET A 259 -17.91 8.86 -13.19
C MET A 259 -18.01 7.73 -14.23
N GLU A 260 -18.09 6.48 -13.78
CA GLU A 260 -18.20 5.28 -14.64
C GLU A 260 -19.57 5.15 -15.34
N LYS A 261 -20.61 5.82 -14.82
CA LYS A 261 -21.98 5.76 -15.39
C LYS A 261 -22.20 6.63 -16.64
N VAL A 262 -21.17 7.33 -17.11
CA VAL A 262 -21.31 8.30 -18.22
C VAL A 262 -21.31 7.62 -19.61
N ASN A 263 -20.86 6.37 -19.71
CA ASN A 263 -20.76 5.64 -20.99
C ASN A 263 -21.88 4.60 -21.23
N SER A 264 -22.88 4.50 -20.36
CA SER A 264 -24.10 3.73 -20.68
C SER A 264 -25.05 4.59 -21.53
N LYS A 265 -24.80 4.65 -22.84
CA LYS A 265 -25.78 5.06 -23.85
C LYS A 265 -26.09 3.89 -24.77
#